data_AF-A0A2D5S2H3-F1
#
_entry.id   AF-A0A2D5S2H3-F1
#
_cell.length_a   1.000
_cell.length_b   1.000
_cell.length_c   1.000
_cell.angle_alpha   90.00
_cell.angle_beta   90.00
_cell.angle_gamma   90.00
#
_symmetry.space_group_name_H-M   'P 1'
#
loop_
_entity.id
_entity.type
_entity.pdbx_description
1 polymer ?
#
loop_
_entity_poly.entity_id
_entity_poly.type
_entity_poly.pdbx_seq_one_letter_code
_entity_poly.pdbx_strand_id
1 'polypeptide(L)' 'MSLTRGAAQLCQRPVFHRFLAWLCHASIASHEQAAEALRRHLNIASRRELDQSPEAAERYRYLIRQFNDWMSWGNQ' A
#
# COMPACT_ATOMS: atom_id res chain seq x y z
N MET A 1 -17.04 3.15 1.29
CA MET A 1 -15.84 3.10 2.16
C MET A 1 -14.69 3.71 1.38
N SER A 2 -14.14 4.87 1.78
CA SER A 2 -13.04 5.50 1.02
C SER A 2 -11.76 4.69 1.10
N LEU A 3 -11.19 4.38 -0.06
CA LEU A 3 -9.92 3.67 -0.23
C LEU A 3 -8.77 4.39 0.48
N THR A 4 -8.86 5.73 0.57
CA THR A 4 -7.96 6.59 1.35
C THR A 4 -7.82 6.17 2.81
N ARG A 5 -8.93 5.87 3.49
CA ARG A 5 -8.92 5.48 4.92
C ARG A 5 -8.35 4.08 5.10
N GLY A 6 -8.74 3.15 4.23
CA GLY A 6 -8.19 1.78 4.24
C GLY A 6 -6.68 1.76 4.03
N ALA A 7 -6.18 2.55 3.07
CA ALA A 7 -4.75 2.68 2.81
C ALA A 7 -4.00 3.25 4.01
N ALA A 8 -4.55 4.26 4.68
CA ALA A 8 -3.95 4.82 5.88
C ALA A 8 -3.89 3.81 7.04
N GLN A 9 -4.94 3.02 7.26
CA GLN A 9 -4.95 1.97 8.28
C GLN A 9 -3.96 0.85 7.96
N LEU A 10 -3.84 0.44 6.69
CA LEU A 10 -2.84 -0.54 6.26
C LEU A 10 -1.41 -0.03 6.45
N CYS A 11 -1.16 1.25 6.14
CA CYS A 11 0.12 1.90 6.42
C CYS A 11 0.46 2.01 7.91
N GLN A 12 -0.43 1.65 8.84
CA GLN A 12 -0.10 1.53 10.26
C GLN A 12 0.27 0.10 10.65
N ARG A 13 -0.03 -0.90 9.81
CA ARG A 13 0.23 -2.30 10.12
C ARG A 13 1.69 -2.65 9.79
N PRO A 14 2.46 -3.19 10.75
CA PRO A 14 3.86 -3.54 10.53
C PRO A 14 4.06 -4.62 9.46
N VAL A 15 3.08 -5.53 9.32
CA VAL A 15 3.09 -6.55 8.25
C VAL A 15 3.04 -5.92 6.85
N PHE A 16 2.32 -4.81 6.70
CA PHE A 16 2.22 -4.10 5.44
C PHE A 16 3.50 -3.32 5.14
N HIS A 17 4.19 -2.81 6.18
CA HIS A 17 5.53 -2.23 6.01
C HIS A 17 6.51 -3.26 5.47
N ARG A 18 6.48 -4.48 6.01
CA ARG A 18 7.34 -5.59 5.56
C ARG A 18 7.08 -5.95 4.10
N PHE A 19 5.82 -6.04 3.70
CA PHE A 19 5.44 -6.26 2.31
C PHE A 19 5.91 -5.13 1.39
N LEU A 20 5.65 -3.87 1.75
CA LEU A 20 6.09 -2.73 0.95
C LEU A 20 7.61 -2.63 0.88
N ALA A 21 8.31 -2.99 1.97
CA ALA A 21 9.76 -2.99 2.01
C ALA A 21 10.34 -4.05 1.05
N TRP A 22 9.73 -5.24 1.02
CA TRP A 22 10.06 -6.28 0.05
C TRP A 22 9.73 -5.84 -1.39
N LEU A 23 8.54 -5.28 -1.62
CA LEU A 23 8.07 -4.87 -2.95
C LEU A 23 8.91 -3.73 -3.55
N CYS A 24 9.22 -2.72 -2.76
CA CYS A 24 10.03 -1.57 -3.20
C CYS A 24 11.53 -1.79 -3.02
N HIS A 25 11.98 -2.93 -2.47
CA HIS A 25 13.36 -3.14 -2.05
C HIS A 25 13.90 -1.96 -1.19
N ALA A 26 13.03 -1.41 -0.34
CA ALA A 26 13.31 -0.22 0.46
C ALA A 26 13.12 -0.53 1.95
N SER A 27 13.93 0.07 2.82
CA SER A 27 13.70 -0.05 4.26
C SER A 27 12.53 0.85 4.65
N ILE A 28 11.46 0.27 5.18
CA ILE A 28 10.29 1.02 5.67
C ILE A 28 10.21 0.82 7.17
N ALA A 29 10.67 1.84 7.90
CA ALA A 29 10.70 1.84 9.37
C ALA A 29 9.54 2.65 9.99
N SER A 30 8.73 3.34 9.17
CA SER A 30 7.71 4.26 9.67
C SER A 30 6.50 4.33 8.73
N HIS A 31 5.36 4.69 9.31
CA HIS A 31 4.10 4.85 8.56
C HIS A 31 4.19 5.94 7.47
N GLU A 32 5.02 6.97 7.67
CA GLU A 32 5.25 8.01 6.66
C GLU A 32 5.99 7.44 5.44
N GLN A 33 7.05 6.67 5.67
CA GLN A 33 7.78 5.98 4.60
C GLN A 33 6.89 4.98 3.86
N ALA A 34 6.05 4.23 4.59
CA ALA A 34 5.09 3.31 3.99
C ALA A 34 4.11 4.04 3.06
N ALA A 35 3.61 5.21 3.50
CA ALA A 35 2.71 6.01 2.69
C ALA A 35 3.41 6.65 1.49
N GLU A 36 4.67 7.08 1.62
CA GLU A 36 5.45 7.61 0.50
C GLU A 36 5.73 6.52 -0.54
N ALA A 37 6.16 5.33 -0.10
CA ALA A 37 6.39 4.17 -0.96
C ALA A 37 5.10 3.78 -1.70
N LEU A 38 3.97 3.73 -0.98
CA LEU A 38 2.66 3.49 -1.58
C LEU A 38 2.31 4.54 -2.64
N ARG A 39 2.51 5.83 -2.35
CA ARG A 39 2.23 6.92 -3.30
C ARG A 39 3.10 6.82 -4.56
N ARG A 40 4.39 6.56 -4.40
CA ARG A 40 5.32 6.36 -5.52
C ARG A 40 4.93 5.15 -6.35
N HIS A 41 4.58 4.04 -5.71
CA HIS A 41 4.18 2.81 -6.41
C HIS A 41 2.86 2.95 -7.16
N LEU A 42 1.88 3.62 -6.56
CA LEU A 42 0.57 3.88 -7.18
C LEU A 42 0.59 5.08 -8.15
N ASN A 43 1.73 5.79 -8.21
CA ASN A 43 1.92 7.03 -8.96
C ASN A 43 0.83 8.07 -8.68
N ILE A 44 0.54 8.30 -7.39
CA ILE A 44 -0.45 9.28 -6.93
C ILE A 44 0.23 10.35 -6.08
N ALA A 45 -0.19 11.61 -6.25
CA ALA A 45 0.25 12.72 -5.42
C ALA A 45 -0.46 12.71 -4.06
N SER A 46 -1.72 12.26 -4.02
CA SER A 46 -2.51 12.25 -2.79
C SER A 46 -3.41 11.04 -2.64
N ARG A 47 -3.59 10.58 -1.39
CA ARG A 47 -4.47 9.44 -1.07
C ARG A 47 -5.95 9.70 -1.44
N ARG A 48 -6.33 10.96 -1.69
CA ARG A 48 -7.64 11.35 -2.24
C ARG A 48 -7.81 10.92 -3.70
N GLU A 49 -6.74 10.83 -4.47
CA GLU A 49 -6.78 10.34 -5.85
C GLU A 49 -7.19 8.87 -5.94
N LEU A 50 -7.00 8.09 -4.87
CA LEU A 50 -7.54 6.73 -4.78
C LEU A 50 -9.07 6.70 -4.91
N ASP A 51 -9.75 7.75 -4.47
CA ASP A 51 -11.21 7.85 -4.48
C ASP A 51 -11.70 8.56 -5.76
N GLN A 52 -10.89 9.49 -6.29
CA GLN A 52 -11.23 10.30 -7.47
C GLN A 52 -10.83 9.65 -8.80
N SER A 53 -9.79 8.81 -8.81
CA SER A 53 -9.27 8.17 -10.02
C SER A 53 -9.50 6.65 -9.98
N PRO A 54 -10.30 6.10 -10.91
CA PRO A 54 -10.55 4.67 -10.98
C PRO A 54 -9.26 3.87 -11.26
N GLU A 55 -8.32 4.44 -12.00
CA GLU A 55 -6.99 3.84 -12.21
C GLU A 55 -6.21 3.68 -10.91
N ALA A 56 -6.19 4.72 -10.06
CA ALA A 56 -5.52 4.65 -8.77
C ALA A 56 -6.20 3.62 -7.85
N ALA A 57 -7.52 3.55 -7.87
CA ALA A 57 -8.29 2.54 -7.16
C ALA A 57 -7.96 1.11 -7.62
N GLU A 58 -7.80 0.90 -8.93
CA GLU A 58 -7.48 -0.40 -9.51
C GLU A 58 -6.05 -0.83 -9.16
N ARG A 59 -5.07 0.07 -9.31
CA ARG A 59 -3.67 -0.17 -8.87
C ARG A 59 -3.62 -0.52 -7.39
N TYR A 60 -4.39 0.17 -6.56
CA TYR A 60 -4.46 -0.11 -5.13
C TYR A 60 -5.08 -1.50 -4.86
N ARG A 61 -6.16 -1.86 -5.53
CA ARG A 61 -6.76 -3.21 -5.42
C ARG A 61 -5.77 -4.30 -5.84
N TYR A 62 -5.00 -4.06 -6.91
CA TYR A 62 -3.96 -4.97 -7.36
C TYR A 62 -2.88 -5.15 -6.28
N LEU A 63 -2.44 -4.05 -5.66
CA LEU A 63 -1.47 -4.09 -4.56
C LEU A 63 -2.00 -4.86 -3.34
N ILE A 64 -3.28 -4.70 -2.99
CA ILE A 64 -3.91 -5.49 -1.92
C ILE A 64 -3.95 -6.98 -2.27
N ARG A 65 -4.20 -7.32 -3.54
CA ARG A 65 -4.16 -8.71 -4.00
C ARG A 65 -2.75 -9.28 -3.88
N GLN A 66 -1.72 -8.55 -4.29
CA GLN A 66 -0.32 -8.93 -4.12
C GLN A 66 0.05 -9.09 -2.64
N PHE A 67 -0.44 -8.20 -1.77
CA PHE A 67 -0.24 -8.32 -0.33
C PHE A 67 -0.89 -9.58 0.25
N ASN A 68 -2.14 -9.88 -0.15
CA ASN A 68 -2.82 -11.11 0.30
C ASN A 68 -2.14 -12.37 -0.22
N ASP A 69 -1.64 -12.34 -1.46
CA ASP A 69 -0.86 -13.43 -2.05
C ASP A 69 0.44 -13.63 -1.24
N TRP A 70 1.22 -12.56 -1.03
CA TRP A 70 2.42 -12.59 -0.20
C TRP A 70 2.18 -13.11 1.23
N MET A 71 1.05 -12.72 1.84
CA MET A 71 0.61 -13.26 3.13
C MET A 71 0.28 -14.75 3.06
N SER A 72 -0.39 -15.19 2.00
CA SER A 72 -0.76 -16.59 1.78
C SER A 72 0.45 -17.49 1.54
N TRP A 73 1.54 -16.96 0.99
CA TRP A 73 2.76 -17.71 0.70
C TRP A 73 3.60 -18.03 1.95
N GLY A 74 3.15 -17.63 3.15
CA GLY A 74 3.72 -18.12 4.40
C GLY A 74 4.81 -17.23 5.02
N ASN A 75 4.81 -15.93 4.74
CA ASN A 75 5.61 -14.95 5.49
C ASN A 75 4.93 -14.60 6.85
N GLN A 76 4.51 -15.64 7.58
CA GLN A 76 3.85 -15.57 8.89
C GLN A 76 4.87 -15.74 10.02
#